data_AF-A0A1B6HVC3-F1
#
_entry.id   AF-A0A1B6HVC3-F1
#
_cell.length_a   1.000
_cell.length_b   1.000
_cell.length_c   1.000
_cell.angle_alpha   90.00
_cell.angle_beta   90.00
_cell.angle_gamma   90.00
#
_symmetry.space_group_name_H-M   'P 1'
#
loop_
_entity.id
_entity.type
_entity.pdbx_description
1 polymer ?
#
loop_
_entity_poly.entity_id
_entity_poly.type
_entity_poly.pdbx_seq_one_letter_code
_entity_poly.pdbx_strand_id
1 'polypeptide(L)'
;IAQLFLVKRGKLHCVEMRTMDISLFVVLFKIFEYCCFPSRSLPLLESVDKLLCRIFTDPRRGSGVELMEAMTLYNWSITSLRECVERQNIVVAKAARDLRAQGGPLFLKQKMSKSSLDLMKIDFKWSEDDVQKMLILRNDVLMNWKVFYKVYKKNKEFYTKVLNDSRVY
;
A
#
# COMPACT_ATOMS: atom_id res chain seq x y z
N ILE A 1 -0.16 -23.71 3.07
CA ILE A 1 -0.46 -23.75 4.52
C ILE A 1 0.87 -23.54 5.24
N ALA A 2 1.02 -22.45 5.99
CA ALA A 2 2.25 -22.17 6.74
C ALA A 2 1.97 -22.41 8.23
N GLN A 3 2.86 -23.14 8.91
CA GLN A 3 2.80 -23.38 10.35
C GLN A 3 3.83 -22.49 11.05
N LEU A 4 3.41 -21.75 12.06
CA LEU A 4 4.30 -20.98 12.92
C LEU A 4 4.37 -21.66 14.28
N PHE A 5 5.58 -22.03 14.71
CA PHE A 5 5.81 -22.62 16.02
C PHE A 5 6.20 -21.53 17.02
N LEU A 6 5.37 -21.33 18.05
CA LEU A 6 5.70 -20.45 19.18
C LEU A 6 6.00 -21.30 20.40
N VAL A 7 7.16 -21.06 21.00
CA VAL A 7 7.57 -21.69 22.26
C VAL A 7 7.27 -20.74 23.40
N LYS A 8 6.34 -21.13 24.27
CA LYS A 8 6.08 -20.43 25.54
C LYS A 8 6.12 -21.46 26.66
N ARG A 9 7.02 -21.27 27.64
CA ARG A 9 7.25 -22.18 28.79
C ARG A 9 7.64 -23.61 28.41
N GLY A 10 8.52 -23.78 27.43
CA GLY A 10 9.11 -25.09 27.11
C GLY A 10 8.17 -26.13 26.48
N LYS A 11 6.95 -25.74 26.08
CA LYS A 11 6.04 -26.58 25.30
C LYS A 11 5.85 -26.00 23.90
N LEU A 12 6.06 -26.82 22.88
CA LEU A 12 5.74 -26.50 21.49
C LEU A 12 4.23 -26.55 21.32
N HIS A 13 3.61 -25.39 21.07
CA HIS A 13 2.21 -25.35 20.67
C HIS A 13 2.13 -25.21 19.15
N CYS A 14 1.64 -26.26 18.48
CA CYS A 14 1.28 -26.19 17.07
C CYS A 14 -0.05 -25.46 16.97
N VAL A 15 -0.02 -24.17 16.71
CA VAL A 15 -1.23 -23.39 16.44
C VAL A 15 -1.56 -23.59 14.97
N GLU A 16 -2.61 -24.37 14.69
CA GLU A 16 -3.23 -24.34 13.37
C GLU A 16 -3.75 -22.91 13.13
N MET A 17 -3.07 -22.17 12.27
CA MET A 17 -3.59 -20.91 11.73
C MET A 17 -4.79 -21.25 10.85
N ARG A 18 -5.96 -21.48 11.47
CA ARG A 18 -7.25 -21.28 10.80
C ARG A 18 -7.26 -19.83 10.38
N THR A 19 -7.11 -19.61 9.08
CA THR A 19 -7.45 -18.38 8.33
C THR A 19 -7.75 -17.21 9.25
N MET A 20 -6.71 -16.58 9.81
CA MET A 20 -6.90 -15.26 10.38
C MET A 20 -7.48 -14.42 9.25
N ASP A 21 -8.68 -13.89 9.50
CA ASP A 21 -9.36 -13.03 8.55
C ASP A 21 -8.37 -11.92 8.15
N ILE A 22 -7.99 -11.90 6.88
CA ILE A 22 -6.98 -10.97 6.37
C ILE A 22 -7.42 -9.54 6.70
N SER A 23 -8.73 -9.29 6.75
CA SER A 23 -9.34 -8.05 7.23
C SER A 23 -8.88 -7.68 8.65
N LEU A 24 -8.88 -8.63 9.59
CA LEU A 24 -8.44 -8.42 10.97
C LEU A 24 -6.92 -8.21 11.03
N PHE A 25 -6.15 -8.93 10.21
CA PHE A 25 -4.72 -8.70 10.08
C PHE A 25 -4.43 -7.30 9.55
N VAL A 26 -5.15 -6.83 8.53
CA VAL A 26 -5.02 -5.48 7.96
C VAL A 26 -5.37 -4.42 9.01
N VAL A 27 -6.43 -4.61 9.80
CA VAL A 27 -6.81 -3.67 10.87
C VAL A 27 -5.76 -3.63 12.00
N LEU A 28 -5.30 -4.80 12.47
CA LEU A 28 -4.27 -4.87 13.51
C LEU A 28 -2.93 -4.34 13.01
N PHE A 29 -2.59 -4.59 11.75
CA PHE A 29 -1.41 -4.05 11.09
C PHE A 29 -1.51 -2.53 10.92
N LYS A 30 -2.68 -1.98 10.57
CA LYS A 30 -2.93 -0.53 10.53
C LYS A 30 -2.71 0.13 11.88
N ILE A 31 -3.23 -0.45 12.96
CA ILE A 31 -3.03 0.05 14.34
C ILE A 31 -1.55 -0.03 14.71
N PHE A 32 -0.89 -1.15 14.41
CA PHE A 32 0.51 -1.37 14.73
C PHE A 32 1.47 -0.46 13.94
N GLU A 33 1.25 -0.25 12.64
CA GLU A 33 2.03 0.70 11.83
C GLU A 33 1.88 2.13 12.34
N TYR A 34 0.64 2.54 12.62
CA TYR A 34 0.33 3.88 13.11
C TYR A 34 0.96 4.15 14.49
N CYS A 35 0.96 3.15 15.38
CA CYS A 35 1.48 3.29 16.73
C CYS A 35 2.99 3.05 16.87
N CYS A 36 3.60 2.19 16.06
CA CYS A 36 4.96 1.70 16.36
C CYS A 36 6.02 1.99 15.28
N PHE A 37 5.68 2.19 14.00
CA PHE A 37 6.70 2.25 12.93
C PHE A 37 6.38 3.19 11.75
N PRO A 38 6.31 4.52 11.96
CA PRO A 38 6.11 5.47 10.86
C PRO A 38 7.20 5.42 9.76
N SER A 39 8.40 4.90 10.07
CA SER A 39 9.53 4.74 9.14
C SER A 39 9.40 3.59 8.13
N ARG A 40 8.44 2.66 8.30
CA ARG A 40 8.32 1.46 7.45
C ARG A 40 7.30 1.58 6.30
N SER A 41 6.73 2.77 6.11
CA SER A 41 5.67 3.02 5.11
C SER A 41 6.09 2.80 3.65
N LEU A 42 7.36 3.03 3.27
CA LEU A 42 7.79 2.85 1.88
C LEU A 42 7.99 1.39 1.45
N PRO A 43 8.72 0.54 2.20
CA PRO A 43 8.79 -0.89 1.89
C PRO A 43 7.40 -1.52 1.72
N LEU A 44 6.42 -1.03 2.49
CA LEU A 44 5.02 -1.43 2.32
C LEU A 44 4.42 -0.90 1.02
N LEU A 45 4.51 0.40 0.72
CA LEU A 45 3.99 0.99 -0.52
C LEU A 45 4.56 0.32 -1.77
N GLU A 46 5.87 0.10 -1.83
CA GLU A 46 6.52 -0.55 -2.99
C GLU A 46 6.06 -2.00 -3.13
N SER A 47 5.96 -2.74 -2.02
CA SER A 47 5.49 -4.14 -2.04
C SER A 47 4.04 -4.24 -2.48
N VAL A 48 3.19 -3.33 -2.00
CA VAL A 48 1.78 -3.26 -2.40
C VAL A 48 1.65 -2.82 -3.87
N ASP A 49 2.46 -1.88 -4.35
CA ASP A 49 2.49 -1.48 -5.77
C ASP A 49 2.85 -2.65 -6.69
N LYS A 50 3.87 -3.44 -6.30
CA LYS A 50 4.26 -4.66 -7.02
C LYS A 50 3.15 -5.70 -7.03
N LEU A 51 2.47 -5.90 -5.89
CA LEU A 51 1.32 -6.80 -5.80
C LEU A 51 0.20 -6.35 -6.74
N LEU A 52 -0.14 -5.06 -6.71
CA LEU A 52 -1.16 -4.48 -7.59
C LEU A 52 -0.78 -4.65 -9.06
N CYS A 53 0.45 -4.32 -9.44
CA CYS A 53 0.95 -4.52 -10.80
C CYS A 53 0.80 -5.98 -11.25
N ARG A 54 1.15 -6.94 -10.38
CA ARG A 54 1.02 -8.37 -10.64
C ARG A 54 -0.44 -8.75 -10.88
N ILE A 55 -1.36 -8.31 -10.02
CA ILE A 55 -2.78 -8.66 -10.15
C ILE A 55 -3.40 -8.05 -11.41
N PHE A 56 -3.02 -6.82 -11.80
CA PHE A 56 -3.50 -6.22 -13.05
C PHE A 56 -2.91 -6.89 -14.31
N THR A 57 -1.70 -7.45 -14.23
CA THR A 57 -1.06 -8.14 -15.38
C THR A 57 -1.52 -9.59 -15.53
N ASP A 58 -1.72 -10.30 -14.42
CA ASP A 58 -2.17 -11.69 -14.36
C ASP A 58 -3.36 -11.81 -13.38
N PRO A 59 -4.57 -11.40 -13.79
CA PRO A 59 -5.76 -11.50 -12.96
C PRO A 59 -6.12 -12.96 -12.74
N ARG A 60 -6.01 -13.43 -11.50
CA ARG A 60 -6.36 -14.81 -11.14
C ARG A 60 -7.81 -14.92 -10.71
N ARG A 61 -8.41 -16.08 -11.00
CA ARG A 61 -9.81 -16.30 -10.67
C ARG A 61 -10.08 -16.13 -9.18
N GLY A 62 -10.94 -15.17 -8.82
CA GLY A 62 -11.30 -14.87 -7.43
C GLY A 62 -10.34 -13.96 -6.66
N SER A 63 -9.26 -13.43 -7.26
CA SER A 63 -8.36 -12.47 -6.58
C SER A 63 -8.87 -11.02 -6.62
N GLY A 64 -10.13 -10.78 -7.01
CA GLY A 64 -10.71 -9.44 -7.06
C GLY A 64 -10.80 -8.78 -5.68
N VAL A 65 -11.09 -9.55 -4.62
CA VAL A 65 -11.10 -9.02 -3.25
C VAL A 65 -9.69 -8.58 -2.83
N GLU A 66 -8.68 -9.41 -3.09
CA GLU A 66 -7.27 -9.09 -2.83
C GLU A 66 -6.84 -7.80 -3.55
N LEU A 67 -7.28 -7.59 -4.79
CA LEU A 67 -7.02 -6.36 -5.53
C LEU A 67 -7.61 -5.12 -4.84
N MET A 68 -8.87 -5.22 -4.42
CA MET A 68 -9.58 -4.11 -3.74
C MET A 68 -8.95 -3.78 -2.38
N GLU A 69 -8.58 -4.80 -1.61
CA GLU A 69 -7.89 -4.65 -0.33
C GLU A 69 -6.50 -4.04 -0.50
N ALA A 70 -5.72 -4.53 -1.47
CA ALA A 70 -4.39 -4.00 -1.76
C ALA A 70 -4.45 -2.52 -2.19
N MET A 71 -5.41 -2.14 -3.05
CA MET A 71 -5.59 -0.73 -3.43
C MET A 71 -6.02 0.13 -2.24
N THR A 72 -6.90 -0.39 -1.37
CA THR A 72 -7.34 0.31 -0.17
C THR A 72 -6.17 0.53 0.79
N LEU A 73 -5.34 -0.48 0.99
CA LEU A 73 -4.13 -0.39 1.79
C LEU A 73 -3.16 0.64 1.19
N TYR A 74 -2.92 0.59 -0.12
CA TYR A 74 -2.08 1.56 -0.81
C TYR A 74 -2.60 2.99 -0.60
N ASN A 75 -3.91 3.20 -0.78
CA ASN A 75 -4.55 4.50 -0.62
C ASN A 75 -4.43 5.06 0.80
N TRP A 76 -4.55 4.17 1.80
CA TRP A 76 -4.36 4.54 3.19
C TRP A 76 -2.89 4.89 3.47
N SER A 77 -1.94 4.04 3.07
CA SER A 77 -0.51 4.25 3.31
C SER A 77 0.00 5.55 2.67
N ILE A 78 -0.45 5.90 1.45
CA ILE A 78 -0.07 7.17 0.82
C ILE A 78 -0.68 8.38 1.53
N THR A 79 -1.89 8.25 2.08
CA THR A 79 -2.56 9.29 2.86
C THR A 79 -1.83 9.52 4.18
N SER A 80 -1.49 8.45 4.90
CA SER A 80 -0.72 8.53 6.15
C SER A 80 0.68 9.11 5.92
N LEU A 81 1.35 8.72 4.83
CA LEU A 81 2.62 9.31 4.44
C LEU A 81 2.48 10.80 4.16
N ARG A 82 1.45 11.21 3.41
CA ARG A 82 1.15 12.64 3.15
C ARG A 82 0.99 13.43 4.43
N GLU A 83 0.21 12.94 5.39
CA GLU A 83 -0.02 13.62 6.67
C GLU A 83 1.29 13.75 7.48
N CYS A 84 2.13 12.73 7.46
CA CYS A 84 3.46 12.81 8.06
C CYS A 84 4.35 13.83 7.33
N VAL A 85 4.26 13.89 6.01
CA VAL A 85 4.99 14.86 5.19
C VAL A 85 4.57 16.29 5.52
N GLU A 86 3.27 16.52 5.65
CA GLU A 86 2.66 17.80 6.00
C GLU A 86 3.08 18.29 7.38
N ARG A 87 3.18 17.38 8.36
CA ARG A 87 3.66 17.66 9.71
C ARG A 87 5.18 17.74 9.83
N GLN A 88 5.91 17.69 8.71
CA GLN A 88 7.38 17.74 8.69
C GLN A 88 8.03 16.65 9.57
N ASN A 89 7.43 15.45 9.60
CA ASN A 89 7.97 14.34 10.38
C ASN A 89 9.27 13.81 9.76
N ILE A 90 10.40 14.00 10.44
CA ILE A 90 11.74 13.59 9.97
C ILE A 90 11.83 12.10 9.65
N VAL A 91 11.05 11.26 10.34
CA VAL A 91 11.10 9.80 10.21
C VAL A 91 10.70 9.33 8.81
N VAL A 92 9.83 10.09 8.13
CA VAL A 92 9.37 9.75 6.77
C VAL A 92 10.22 10.37 5.67
N ALA A 93 11.30 11.10 5.99
CA ALA A 93 12.09 11.86 5.01
C ALA A 93 12.59 10.99 3.84
N LYS A 94 13.17 9.84 4.15
CA LYS A 94 13.69 8.89 3.15
C LYS A 94 12.55 8.32 2.31
N ALA A 95 11.51 7.81 2.97
CA ALA A 95 10.32 7.27 2.31
C ALA A 95 9.69 8.29 1.35
N ALA A 96 9.44 9.51 1.80
CA ALA A 96 8.81 10.54 0.99
C ALA A 96 9.67 10.92 -0.24
N ARG A 97 11.00 11.02 -0.07
CA ARG A 97 11.93 11.26 -1.20
C ARG A 97 11.91 10.12 -2.21
N ASP A 98 12.00 8.89 -1.73
CA ASP A 98 12.12 7.71 -2.59
C ASP A 98 10.81 7.49 -3.37
N LEU A 99 9.64 7.63 -2.71
CA LEU A 99 8.33 7.60 -3.39
C LEU A 99 8.21 8.74 -4.43
N ARG A 100 8.73 9.93 -4.11
CA ARG A 100 8.75 11.04 -5.05
C ARG A 100 9.59 10.70 -6.29
N ALA A 101 10.77 10.12 -6.08
CA ALA A 101 11.71 9.74 -7.13
C ALA A 101 11.14 8.65 -8.05
N GLN A 102 10.35 7.72 -7.51
CA GLN A 102 9.61 6.71 -8.30
C GLN A 102 8.65 7.33 -9.32
N GLY A 103 8.20 8.57 -9.10
CA GLY A 103 7.30 9.27 -10.01
C GLY A 103 5.83 8.86 -9.90
N GLY A 104 5.49 8.11 -8.85
CA GLY A 104 4.11 7.72 -8.50
C GLY A 104 3.85 6.22 -8.61
N PRO A 105 2.61 5.79 -8.28
CA PRO A 105 2.25 4.38 -8.26
C PRO A 105 2.37 3.78 -9.66
N LEU A 106 3.09 2.67 -9.78
CA LEU A 106 3.33 2.00 -11.06
C LEU A 106 2.06 1.36 -11.60
N PHE A 107 1.22 0.80 -10.72
CA PHE A 107 -0.04 0.18 -11.15
C PHE A 107 -0.99 1.18 -11.85
N LEU A 108 -0.91 2.47 -11.51
CA LEU A 108 -1.69 3.53 -12.17
C LEU A 108 -1.21 3.85 -13.59
N LYS A 109 -0.01 3.41 -13.98
CA LYS A 109 0.51 3.59 -15.35
C LYS A 109 -0.14 2.61 -16.34
N GLN A 110 -0.73 1.52 -15.84
CA GLN A 110 -1.45 0.56 -16.68
C GLN A 110 -2.77 1.18 -17.16
N LYS A 111 -2.99 1.20 -18.48
CA LYS A 111 -4.23 1.71 -19.08
C LYS A 111 -5.36 0.69 -18.91
N MET A 112 -6.52 1.16 -18.46
CA MET A 112 -7.73 0.34 -18.35
C MET A 112 -8.56 0.51 -19.62
N SER A 113 -8.28 -0.29 -20.65
CA SER A 113 -9.15 -0.33 -21.84
C SER A 113 -10.43 -1.09 -21.53
N LYS A 114 -11.46 -0.91 -22.36
CA LYS A 114 -12.71 -1.69 -22.27
C LYS A 114 -12.43 -3.20 -22.25
N SER A 115 -11.55 -3.67 -23.13
CA SER A 115 -11.14 -5.08 -23.18
C SER A 115 -10.48 -5.57 -21.89
N SER A 116 -9.62 -4.77 -21.24
CA SER A 116 -9.02 -5.11 -19.95
C SER A 116 -10.08 -5.22 -18.84
N LEU A 117 -11.04 -4.29 -18.82
CA LEU A 117 -12.13 -4.31 -17.84
C LEU A 117 -13.04 -5.52 -18.05
N ASP A 118 -13.35 -5.87 -19.30
CA ASP A 118 -14.15 -7.05 -19.63
C ASP A 118 -13.45 -8.35 -19.18
N LEU A 119 -12.13 -8.46 -19.38
CA LEU A 119 -11.34 -9.58 -18.87
C LEU A 119 -11.37 -9.65 -17.34
N MET A 120 -11.16 -8.53 -16.65
CA MET A 120 -11.24 -8.49 -15.19
C MET A 120 -12.62 -8.90 -14.66
N LYS A 121 -13.71 -8.57 -15.35
CA LYS A 121 -15.06 -9.04 -15.00
C LYS A 121 -15.16 -10.56 -15.04
N ILE A 122 -14.62 -11.17 -16.10
CA ILE A 122 -14.64 -12.62 -16.29
C ILE A 122 -13.75 -13.31 -15.25
N ASP A 123 -12.51 -12.85 -15.10
CA ASP A 123 -11.52 -13.48 -14.24
C ASP A 123 -11.90 -13.33 -12.76
N PHE A 124 -12.26 -12.13 -12.32
CA PHE A 124 -12.65 -11.89 -10.92
C PHE A 124 -14.09 -12.26 -10.60
N LYS A 125 -14.90 -12.63 -11.60
CA LYS A 125 -16.36 -12.80 -11.48
C LYS A 125 -17.04 -11.54 -10.94
N TRP A 126 -16.60 -10.37 -11.40
CA TRP A 126 -17.10 -9.09 -10.94
C TRP A 126 -18.39 -8.69 -11.63
N SER A 127 -19.27 -8.06 -10.85
CA SER A 127 -20.38 -7.28 -11.38
C SER A 127 -19.89 -5.96 -11.98
N GLU A 128 -20.77 -5.26 -12.72
CA GLU A 128 -20.46 -3.90 -13.19
C GLU A 128 -20.19 -2.94 -12.01
N ASP A 129 -20.93 -3.11 -10.91
CA ASP A 129 -20.74 -2.32 -9.70
C ASP A 129 -19.36 -2.53 -9.08
N ASP A 130 -18.81 -3.75 -9.12
CA ASP A 130 -17.47 -4.03 -8.59
C ASP A 130 -16.38 -3.39 -9.43
N VAL A 131 -16.55 -3.40 -10.76
CA VAL A 131 -15.67 -2.67 -11.68
C VAL A 131 -15.72 -1.17 -11.37
N GLN A 132 -16.93 -0.62 -11.18
CA GLN A 132 -17.08 0.79 -10.88
C GLN A 132 -16.45 1.17 -9.54
N LYS A 133 -16.61 0.34 -8.50
CA LYS A 133 -15.93 0.53 -7.21
C LYS A 133 -14.41 0.50 -7.38
N MET A 134 -13.88 -0.43 -8.18
CA MET A 134 -12.44 -0.49 -8.47
C MET A 134 -11.95 0.78 -9.17
N LEU A 135 -12.70 1.29 -10.16
CA LEU A 135 -12.35 2.51 -10.88
C LEU A 135 -12.37 3.75 -9.97
N ILE A 136 -13.36 3.85 -9.08
CA ILE A 136 -13.43 4.91 -8.06
C ILE A 136 -12.19 4.84 -7.17
N LEU A 137 -11.88 3.67 -6.61
CA LEU A 137 -10.74 3.48 -5.70
C LEU A 137 -9.40 3.79 -6.40
N ARG A 138 -9.26 3.40 -7.67
CA ARG A 138 -8.10 3.72 -8.51
C ARG A 138 -7.96 5.24 -8.70
N ASN A 139 -9.07 5.95 -8.91
CA ASN A 139 -9.07 7.41 -9.03
C ASN A 139 -8.72 8.09 -7.69
N ASP A 140 -9.19 7.57 -6.57
CA ASP A 140 -8.85 8.09 -5.25
C ASP A 140 -7.35 8.00 -4.97
N VAL A 141 -6.72 6.87 -5.31
CA VAL A 141 -5.25 6.73 -5.20
C VAL A 141 -4.53 7.76 -6.07
N LEU A 142 -5.00 7.99 -7.30
CA LEU A 142 -4.43 9.00 -8.19
C LEU A 142 -4.53 10.41 -7.58
N MET A 143 -5.69 10.75 -7.02
CA MET A 143 -5.92 12.04 -6.38
C MET A 143 -5.04 12.20 -5.14
N ASN A 144 -4.96 11.19 -4.28
CA ASN A 144 -4.09 11.22 -3.10
C ASN A 144 -2.61 11.30 -3.45
N TRP A 145 -2.16 10.64 -4.53
CA TRP A 145 -0.81 10.83 -5.07
C TRP A 145 -0.54 12.26 -5.51
N LYS A 146 -1.48 12.88 -6.25
CA LYS A 146 -1.34 14.29 -6.66
C LYS A 146 -1.25 15.23 -5.45
N VAL A 147 -2.03 14.98 -4.41
CA VAL A 147 -1.98 15.78 -3.18
C VAL A 147 -0.66 15.55 -2.44
N PHE A 148 -0.25 14.29 -2.23
CA PHE A 148 1.06 13.95 -1.66
C PHE A 148 2.19 14.69 -2.39
N TYR A 149 2.17 14.68 -3.72
CA TYR A 149 3.20 15.33 -4.52
C TYR A 149 3.28 16.85 -4.25
N LYS A 150 2.14 17.53 -4.18
CA LYS A 150 2.07 18.96 -3.85
C LYS A 150 2.61 19.23 -2.44
N VAL A 151 2.20 18.43 -1.45
CA VAL A 151 2.62 18.56 -0.05
C VAL A 151 4.11 18.32 0.10
N TYR A 152 4.65 17.28 -0.56
CA TYR A 152 6.09 17.01 -0.57
C TYR A 152 6.86 18.15 -1.22
N LYS A 153 6.41 18.67 -2.37
CA LYS A 153 7.05 19.79 -3.06
C LYS A 153 7.15 21.03 -2.15
N LYS A 154 6.08 21.34 -1.41
CA LYS A 154 6.04 22.45 -0.44
C LYS A 154 7.07 22.27 0.69
N ASN A 155 7.32 21.04 1.12
CA ASN A 155 8.21 20.71 2.24
C ASN A 155 9.59 20.17 1.80
N LYS A 156 9.94 20.28 0.51
CA LYS A 156 11.13 19.63 -0.07
C LYS A 156 12.43 20.07 0.61
N GLU A 157 12.56 21.36 0.90
CA GLU A 157 13.77 21.93 1.50
C GLU A 157 14.05 21.35 2.89
N PHE A 158 13.01 21.27 3.72
CA PHE A 158 13.07 20.63 5.03
C PHE A 158 13.61 19.20 4.93
N TYR A 159 13.02 18.37 4.06
CA TYR A 159 13.43 16.98 3.91
C TYR A 159 14.82 16.82 3.28
N THR A 160 15.24 17.75 2.41
CA THR A 160 16.59 17.74 1.84
C THR A 160 17.63 18.03 2.93
N LYS A 161 17.36 19.01 3.80
CA LYS A 161 18.22 19.34 4.94
C LYS A 161 18.35 18.15 5.89
N VAL A 162 17.23 17.58 6.33
CA VAL A 162 17.19 16.41 7.24
C VAL A 162 18.05 15.26 6.69
N LEU A 163 17.91 14.93 5.40
CA LEU A 163 18.64 13.82 4.79
C LEU A 163 20.13 14.09 4.59
N ASN A 164 20.54 15.35 4.44
CA ASN A 164 21.95 15.73 4.37
C ASN A 164 22.59 15.70 5.76
N ASP A 165 21.91 16.21 6.78
CA ASP A 165 22.40 16.21 8.16
C ASP A 165 22.50 14.78 8.72
N SER A 166 21.59 13.89 8.30
CA SER A 166 21.60 12.47 8.69
C SER A 166 22.71 11.65 8.02
N ARG A 167 23.41 12.18 7.01
CA ARG A 167 24.59 11.54 6.39
C ARG A 167 25.89 11.89 7.13
N VAL A 168 25.83 12.72 8.17
CA VAL A 168 26.97 13.16 8.98
C VAL A 168 27.19 12.25 10.20
N TYR A 169 26.30 11.26 10.43
CA TYR A 169 26.40 10.26 11.50
C TYR A 169 26.52 8.84 10.94
#